data_AF-A0A952FVS6-F1
#
_entry.id   AF-A0A952FVS6-F1
#
_cell.length_a   1.000
_cell.length_b   1.000
_cell.length_c   1.000
_cell.angle_alpha   90.00
_cell.angle_beta   90.00
_cell.angle_gamma   90.00
#
_symmetry.space_group_name_H-M   'P 1'
#
loop_
_entity.id
_entity.type
_entity.pdbx_description
1 polymer ?
#
loop_
_entity_poly.entity_id
_entity_poly.type
_entity_poly.pdbx_seq_one_letter_code
_entity_poly.pdbx_strand_id
1 'polypeptide(L)'
;MTAPGRTDIVHAWAYLPDFAETLVRLTEVEDRLGNFEVFHFENHNLSMRQVADAANAKLKSMPRMFFYLAALFGPSLRATLEMLYLWDVPHALKDNRLQQVIGHVPKTPLPQILATLK
;
A
#
# COMPACT_ATOMS: atom_id res chain seq x y z
N MET A 1 15.68 -4.47 -4.75
CA MET A 1 14.45 -4.61 -3.93
C MET A 1 14.19 -6.08 -3.68
N THR A 2 13.65 -6.44 -2.51
CA THR A 2 13.33 -7.83 -2.16
C THR A 2 11.85 -7.93 -1.83
N ALA A 3 11.12 -8.78 -2.54
CA ALA A 3 9.71 -9.08 -2.27
C ALA A 3 9.62 -10.23 -1.25
N PRO A 4 8.73 -10.14 -0.25
CA PRO A 4 8.54 -11.19 0.74
C PRO A 4 7.66 -12.35 0.24
N GLY A 5 7.07 -12.21 -0.95
CA GLY A 5 6.24 -13.24 -1.59
C GLY A 5 6.27 -13.15 -3.11
N ARG A 6 5.13 -13.46 -3.73
CA ARG A 6 4.94 -13.36 -5.17
C ARG A 6 5.12 -11.92 -5.65
N THR A 7 5.77 -11.75 -6.80
CA THR A 7 6.19 -10.42 -7.31
C THR A 7 5.17 -9.75 -8.21
N ASP A 8 4.27 -10.57 -8.76
CA ASP A 8 3.23 -10.27 -9.75
C ASP A 8 1.87 -9.94 -9.12
N ILE A 9 1.75 -10.03 -7.79
CA ILE A 9 0.50 -9.78 -7.07
C ILE A 9 0.32 -8.28 -6.85
N VAL A 10 -0.86 -7.78 -7.23
CA VAL A 10 -1.27 -6.38 -6.99
C VAL A 10 -1.54 -6.17 -5.52
N HIS A 11 -0.98 -5.09 -5.00
CA HIS A 11 -1.18 -4.62 -3.62
C HIS A 11 -1.66 -3.16 -3.64
N ALA A 12 -2.38 -2.79 -2.58
CA ALA A 12 -2.77 -1.41 -2.34
C ALA A 12 -1.64 -0.67 -1.62
N TRP A 13 -1.04 0.31 -2.28
CA TRP A 13 -0.01 1.18 -1.75
C TRP A 13 -0.56 2.59 -1.57
N ALA A 14 -0.10 3.25 -0.51
CA ALA A 14 -0.40 4.64 -0.23
C ALA A 14 0.90 5.44 -0.17
N TYR A 15 0.96 6.54 -0.92
CA TYR A 15 1.98 7.54 -0.68
C TYR A 15 1.59 8.34 0.56
N LEU A 16 2.46 8.33 1.58
CA LEU A 16 2.13 8.88 2.90
C LEU A 16 1.75 10.37 2.86
N PRO A 17 2.44 11.24 2.09
CA PRO A 17 2.03 12.64 1.93
C PRO A 17 0.62 12.81 1.33
N ASP A 18 0.30 12.07 0.28
CA ASP A 18 -1.05 12.11 -0.32
C ASP A 18 -2.11 11.65 0.67
N PHE A 19 -1.80 10.60 1.46
CA PHE A 19 -2.71 10.09 2.48
C PHE A 19 -2.97 11.13 3.59
N ALA A 20 -1.91 11.79 4.07
CA ALA A 20 -2.02 12.84 5.05
C ALA A 20 -2.86 14.02 4.52
N GLU A 21 -2.60 14.48 3.29
CA GLU A 21 -3.37 15.56 2.66
C GLU A 21 -4.85 15.17 2.48
N THR A 22 -5.12 13.92 2.10
CA THR A 22 -6.49 13.39 1.97
C THR A 22 -7.23 13.43 3.30
N LEU A 23 -6.58 13.06 4.40
CA LEU A 23 -7.18 13.12 5.74
C LEU A 23 -7.49 14.57 6.14
N VAL A 24 -6.59 15.51 5.88
CA VAL A 24 -6.84 16.94 6.16
C VAL A 24 -8.05 17.45 5.36
N ARG A 25 -8.11 17.17 4.06
CA ARG A 25 -9.25 17.56 3.22
C ARG A 25 -10.57 16.96 3.70
N LEU A 26 -10.55 15.73 4.24
CA LEU A 26 -11.75 15.12 4.84
C LEU A 26 -12.22 15.89 6.07
N THR A 27 -11.31 16.36 6.92
CA THR A 27 -11.67 17.17 8.11
C THR A 27 -12.28 18.52 7.74
N GLU A 28 -11.92 19.09 6.59
CA GLU A 28 -12.47 20.38 6.11
C GLU A 28 -13.92 20.29 5.63
N VAL A 29 -14.42 19.07 5.37
CA VAL A 29 -15.79 18.81 4.89
C VAL A 29 -16.59 17.94 5.86
N GLU A 30 -16.23 17.97 7.15
CA GLU A 30 -16.86 17.18 8.21
C GLU A 30 -18.37 17.39 8.27
N ASP A 31 -18.86 18.60 7.96
CA ASP A 31 -20.28 18.96 7.90
C ASP A 31 -21.08 18.21 6.83
N ARG A 32 -20.39 17.62 5.84
CA ARG A 32 -20.99 16.83 4.75
C ARG A 32 -20.92 15.32 5.00
N LEU A 33 -20.30 14.89 6.09
CA LEU A 33 -20.13 13.47 6.44
C LEU A 33 -21.28 12.96 7.28
N GLY A 34 -21.67 11.69 7.07
CA GLY A 34 -22.52 10.97 8.01
C GLY A 34 -21.80 10.68 9.33
N ASN A 35 -22.57 10.36 10.38
CA ASN A 35 -22.04 9.99 11.70
C ASN A 35 -21.01 8.85 11.65
N PHE A 36 -21.17 7.94 10.67
CA PHE A 36 -20.25 6.85 10.38
C PHE A 36 -20.17 6.67 8.87
N GLU A 37 -19.01 6.94 8.27
CA GLU A 37 -18.71 6.65 6.87
C GLU A 37 -17.42 5.83 6.77
N VAL A 38 -17.36 4.96 5.76
CA VAL A 38 -16.16 4.17 5.43
C VAL A 38 -15.66 4.65 4.07
N PHE A 39 -14.39 5.05 4.04
CA PHE A 39 -13.68 5.45 2.83
C PHE A 39 -12.52 4.50 2.56
N HIS A 40 -12.25 4.19 1.30
CA HIS A 40 -11.02 3.53 0.88
C HIS A 40 -10.12 4.51 0.13
N PHE A 41 -8.82 4.45 0.40
CA PHE A 41 -7.86 5.31 -0.26
C PHE A 41 -7.25 4.61 -1.49
N GLU A 42 -7.87 4.79 -2.66
CA GLU A 42 -7.39 4.24 -3.94
C GLU A 42 -6.22 5.06 -4.52
N ASN A 43 -5.06 5.01 -3.85
CA ASN A 43 -3.87 5.69 -4.34
C ASN A 43 -3.14 4.86 -5.41
N HIS A 44 -2.44 3.78 -5.05
CA HIS A 44 -1.69 2.99 -6.02
C HIS A 44 -1.96 1.49 -5.88
N ASN A 45 -2.67 0.91 -6.86
CA ASN A 45 -2.82 -0.54 -6.99
C ASN A 45 -1.71 -1.08 -7.90
N LEU A 46 -0.60 -1.54 -7.31
CA LEU A 46 0.62 -1.93 -8.02
C LEU A 46 1.20 -3.23 -7.47
N SER A 47 1.83 -4.01 -8.35
CA SER A 47 2.68 -5.14 -7.96
C SER A 47 4.10 -4.69 -7.63
N MET A 48 4.82 -5.47 -6.81
CA MET A 48 6.24 -5.22 -6.52
C MET A 48 7.09 -5.19 -7.80
N ARG A 49 6.71 -5.95 -8.82
CA ARG A 49 7.33 -5.89 -10.15
C ARG A 49 7.17 -4.52 -10.80
N GLN A 50 5.96 -3.99 -10.86
CA GLN A 50 5.71 -2.66 -11.43
C GLN A 50 6.47 -1.55 -10.69
N VAL A 51 6.57 -1.65 -9.35
CA VAL A 51 7.37 -0.72 -8.55
C VAL A 51 8.87 -0.84 -8.88
N ALA A 52 9.40 -2.06 -8.95
CA ALA A 52 10.79 -2.30 -9.28
C ALA A 52 11.16 -1.85 -10.70
N ASP A 53 10.28 -2.09 -11.67
CA ASP A 53 10.47 -1.67 -13.07
C ASP A 53 10.50 -0.14 -13.17
N ALA A 54 9.59 0.57 -12.49
CA ALA A 54 9.58 2.03 -12.44
C ALA A 54 10.82 2.61 -11.76
N ALA A 55 11.38 1.90 -10.78
CA ALA A 55 12.62 2.28 -10.10
C ALA A 55 13.90 1.82 -10.82
N ASN A 56 13.79 1.13 -11.96
CA ASN A 56 14.90 0.46 -12.64
C ASN A 56 15.76 -0.40 -11.67
N ALA A 57 15.10 -1.09 -10.75
CA ALA A 57 15.73 -1.82 -9.66
C ALA A 57 15.64 -3.34 -9.87
N LYS A 58 16.72 -4.06 -9.53
CA LYS A 58 16.67 -5.53 -9.52
C LYS A 58 15.69 -6.01 -8.44
N LEU A 59 14.72 -6.82 -8.85
CA LEU A 59 13.76 -7.47 -7.96
C LEU A 59 14.19 -8.91 -7.64
N LYS A 60 14.27 -9.24 -6.36
CA LYS A 60 14.47 -10.61 -5.87
C LYS A 60 13.25 -11.01 -5.05
N SER A 61 12.91 -12.30 -5.05
CA SER A 61 11.92 -12.85 -4.13
C SER A 61 12.64 -13.58 -3.00
N MET A 62 12.18 -13.37 -1.76
CA MET A 62 12.73 -14.02 -0.59
C MET A 62 12.09 -15.41 -0.42
N PRO A 63 12.88 -16.48 -0.23
CA PRO A 63 12.33 -17.82 -0.01
C PRO A 63 11.49 -17.87 1.27
N ARG A 64 10.32 -18.51 1.23
CA ARG A 64 9.44 -18.65 2.40
C ARG A 64 10.11 -19.30 3.61
N MET A 65 11.07 -20.20 3.36
CA MET A 65 11.86 -20.84 4.42
C MET A 65 12.55 -19.81 5.34
N PHE A 66 12.93 -18.65 4.83
CA PHE A 66 13.51 -17.59 5.65
C PHE A 66 12.53 -17.09 6.72
N PHE A 67 11.26 -16.90 6.37
CA PHE A 67 10.23 -16.47 7.33
C PHE A 67 9.91 -17.55 8.37
N TYR A 68 9.92 -18.83 7.97
CA TYR A 68 9.78 -19.93 8.93
C TYR A 68 10.91 -19.98 9.95
N LEU A 69 12.16 -19.75 9.51
CA LEU A 69 13.30 -19.65 10.42
C LEU A 69 13.20 -18.41 11.33
N ALA A 70 12.81 -17.26 10.78
CA ALA A 70 12.62 -16.04 11.54
C ALA A 70 11.55 -16.19 12.64
N ALA A 71 10.47 -16.92 12.38
CA ALA A 71 9.40 -17.15 13.35
C ALA A 71 9.84 -17.88 14.63
N LEU A 72 11.01 -18.53 14.64
CA LEU A 72 11.57 -19.19 15.83
C LEU A 72 12.13 -18.19 16.86
N PHE A 73 12.40 -16.94 16.46
CA PHE A 73 13.08 -15.96 17.30
C PHE A 73 12.14 -15.05 18.11
N GLY A 74 10.83 -15.20 17.97
CA GLY A 74 9.87 -14.52 18.85
C GLY A 74 8.45 -14.40 18.30
N PRO A 75 7.48 -14.02 19.15
CA PRO A 75 6.06 -13.92 18.77
C PRO A 75 5.80 -12.92 17.62
N SER A 76 6.53 -11.80 17.57
CA SER A 76 6.39 -10.79 16.52
C SER A 76 6.73 -11.32 15.12
N LEU A 77 7.81 -12.10 15.00
CA LEU A 77 8.22 -12.71 13.74
C LEU A 77 7.28 -13.85 13.33
N ARG A 78 6.73 -14.58 14.30
CA ARG A 78 5.68 -15.56 14.05
C ARG A 78 4.40 -14.91 13.50
N ALA A 79 3.96 -13.79 14.07
CA ALA A 79 2.83 -13.04 13.55
C ALA A 79 3.09 -12.51 12.12
N THR A 80 4.32 -12.12 11.81
CA THR A 80 4.71 -11.71 10.44
C THR A 80 4.60 -12.88 9.45
N LEU A 81 5.02 -14.09 9.86
CA LEU A 81 4.84 -15.29 9.05
C LEU A 81 3.37 -15.62 8.82
N GLU A 82 2.52 -15.48 9.85
CA GLU A 82 1.07 -15.72 9.73
C GLU A 82 0.41 -14.74 8.75
N MET A 83 0.87 -13.48 8.71
CA MET A 83 0.37 -12.46 7.77
C MET A 83 0.99 -12.54 6.38
N LEU A 84 1.97 -13.43 6.15
CA LEU A 84 2.67 -13.51 4.86
C LEU A 84 1.74 -13.85 3.69
N TYR A 85 0.60 -14.48 3.95
CA TYR A 85 -0.42 -14.78 2.93
C TYR A 85 -0.92 -13.52 2.20
N LEU A 86 -0.88 -12.35 2.83
CA LEU A 86 -1.28 -11.08 2.21
C LEU A 86 -0.44 -10.77 0.96
N TRP A 87 0.77 -11.32 0.87
CA TRP A 87 1.64 -11.19 -0.30
C TRP A 87 1.32 -12.15 -1.45
N ASP A 88 0.39 -13.07 -1.25
CA ASP A 88 -0.04 -14.03 -2.27
C ASP A 88 -1.46 -13.76 -2.78
N VAL A 89 -2.24 -12.97 -2.04
CA VAL A 89 -3.63 -12.66 -2.35
C VAL A 89 -3.71 -11.26 -2.97
N PRO A 90 -4.19 -11.12 -4.22
CA PRO A 90 -4.33 -9.80 -4.84
C PRO A 90 -5.38 -8.99 -4.10
N HIS A 91 -5.01 -7.76 -3.75
CA HIS A 91 -5.92 -6.82 -3.11
C HIS A 91 -5.69 -5.41 -3.66
N ALA A 92 -6.80 -4.73 -3.91
CA ALA A 92 -6.84 -3.38 -4.45
C ALA A 92 -7.95 -2.63 -3.72
N LEU A 93 -7.71 -1.35 -3.46
CA LEU A 93 -8.74 -0.47 -2.94
C LEU A 93 -9.47 0.18 -4.11
N LYS A 94 -10.77 0.38 -3.94
CA LYS A 94 -11.60 1.18 -4.84
C LYS A 94 -12.53 2.05 -4.03
N ASP A 95 -12.55 3.35 -4.34
CA ASP A 95 -13.49 4.26 -3.72
C ASP A 95 -13.91 5.40 -4.63
N ASN A 96 -15.22 5.47 -4.87
CA ASN A 96 -15.84 6.56 -5.60
C ASN A 96 -16.40 7.65 -4.65
N ARG A 97 -16.68 7.29 -3.39
CA ARG A 97 -17.31 8.16 -2.39
C ARG A 97 -16.31 9.19 -1.85
N LEU A 98 -15.07 8.79 -1.59
CA LEU A 98 -14.01 9.72 -1.18
C LEU A 98 -13.87 10.89 -2.17
N GLN A 99 -13.77 10.58 -3.46
CA GLN A 99 -13.67 11.59 -4.52
C GLN A 99 -14.93 12.48 -4.61
N GLN A 100 -16.12 11.94 -4.37
CA GLN A 100 -17.35 12.75 -4.33
C GLN A 100 -17.39 13.74 -3.17
N VAL A 101 -16.79 13.37 -2.03
CA VAL A 101 -16.80 14.19 -0.82
C VAL A 101 -15.75 15.29 -0.90
N ILE A 102 -14.48 14.94 -1.14
CA ILE A 102 -13.35 15.91 -1.13
C ILE A 102 -13.02 16.46 -2.53
N GLY A 103 -13.70 16.01 -3.58
CA GLY A 103 -13.42 16.41 -4.95
C GLY A 103 -12.13 15.77 -5.48
N HIS A 104 -11.01 16.49 -5.41
CA HIS A 104 -9.73 15.97 -5.87
C HIS A 104 -9.02 15.18 -4.76
N VAL A 105 -8.76 13.90 -5.02
CA VAL A 105 -7.92 13.05 -4.16
C VAL A 105 -6.46 13.17 -4.65
N PRO A 106 -5.52 13.65 -3.81
CA PRO A 106 -4.10 13.69 -4.15
C PRO A 106 -3.59 12.32 -4.61
N LYS A 107 -2.89 12.31 -5.74
CA LYS A 107 -2.33 11.10 -6.34
C LYS A 107 -1.04 11.42 -7.06
N THR A 108 0.05 11.41 -6.31
CA THR A 108 1.38 11.70 -6.82
C THR A 108 1.81 10.59 -7.80
N PRO A 109 2.22 10.91 -9.05
CA PRO A 109 2.68 9.89 -10.00
C PRO A 109 3.88 9.10 -9.48
N LEU A 110 3.91 7.80 -9.75
CA LEU A 110 4.98 6.90 -9.27
C LEU A 110 6.41 7.40 -9.54
N PRO A 111 6.75 7.98 -10.71
CA PRO A 111 8.10 8.53 -10.93
C PRO A 111 8.47 9.66 -9.96
N GLN A 112 7.51 10.50 -9.56
CA GLN A 112 7.73 11.57 -8.61
C GLN A 112 7.91 11.01 -7.19
N ILE A 113 7.12 9.99 -6.81
CA ILE A 113 7.29 9.29 -5.52
C ILE A 113 8.69 8.70 -5.42
N LEU A 114 9.14 7.98 -6.44
CA LEU A 114 10.46 7.34 -6.45
C LEU A 114 11.60 8.36 -6.33
N ALA A 115 11.43 9.58 -6.87
CA ALA A 115 12.41 10.65 -6.70
C ALA A 115 12.54 11.17 -5.25
N THR A 116 11.52 10.95 -4.41
CA THR A 116 11.56 11.31 -2.98
C THR A 116 12.23 10.25 -2.10
N LEU A 117 12.32 9.01 -2.58
CA LEU A 117 12.98 7.89 -1.90
C LEU A 117 14.46 7.87 -2.31
N LYS A 118 15.28 8.69 -1.65
CA LYS A 118 16.75 8.65 -1.78
C LYS A 118 17.39 7.72 -0.77
#